data_AF-A0A4Q3C2W8-F1
#
_entry.id   AF-A0A4Q3C2W8-F1
#
_cell.length_a   1.000
_cell.length_b   1.000
_cell.length_c   1.000
_cell.angle_alpha   90.00
_cell.angle_beta   90.00
_cell.angle_gamma   90.00
#
_symmetry.space_group_name_H-M   'P 1'
#
loop_
_entity.id
_entity.type
_entity.pdbx_description
1 polymer ?
#
loop_
_entity_poly.entity_id
_entity_poly.type
_entity_poly.pdbx_seq_one_letter_code
_entity_poly.pdbx_strand_id
1 'polypeptide(L)'
;SYHGSTIKVSAREAGNYVHIEVKDEGQGLNFNDMQKLFTKFAKLSSKPTGKETSHGLGLSISKSFVELHRGNIYAMSPGKDKGTTFIVSLPFKYKPATDASEAEINS
;
A
#
# COMPACT_ATOMS: atom_id res chain seq x y z
N SER A 1 8.91 -2.16 11.81
CA SER A 1 9.77 -1.07 12.32
C SER A 1 10.31 -1.43 13.69
N TYR A 2 11.52 -0.96 14.06
CA TYR A 2 12.07 -1.28 15.38
C TYR A 2 11.29 -0.61 16.51
N HIS A 3 11.32 -1.19 17.70
CA HIS A 3 10.67 -0.62 18.87
C HIS A 3 11.27 0.77 19.19
N GLY A 4 10.42 1.77 19.47
CA GLY A 4 10.84 3.15 19.72
C GLY A 4 11.28 3.95 18.49
N SER A 5 11.22 3.37 17.28
CA SER A 5 11.46 4.11 16.04
C SER A 5 10.25 4.96 15.63
N THR A 6 10.50 5.95 14.78
CA THR A 6 9.43 6.85 14.31
C THR A 6 8.75 6.26 13.08
N ILE A 7 7.42 6.29 13.05
CA ILE A 7 6.63 6.10 11.83
C ILE A 7 6.11 7.46 11.39
N LYS A 8 6.47 7.88 10.17
CA LYS A 8 5.98 9.12 9.59
C LYS A 8 4.84 8.81 8.64
N VAL A 9 3.70 9.45 8.87
CA VAL A 9 2.55 9.41 7.96
C VAL A 9 2.37 10.80 7.35
N SER A 10 2.20 10.87 6.04
CA SER A 10 1.94 12.13 5.34
C SER A 10 1.02 11.91 4.16
N ALA A 11 0.26 12.94 3.80
CA ALA A 11 -0.54 12.96 2.59
C ALA A 11 -0.19 14.18 1.75
N ARG A 12 -0.19 14.03 0.42
CA ARG A 12 -0.07 15.16 -0.51
C ARG A 12 -0.94 14.92 -1.74
N GLU A 13 -1.29 16.02 -2.39
CA GLU A 13 -1.88 15.98 -3.71
C GLU A 13 -0.81 15.63 -4.77
N ALA A 14 -1.18 14.82 -5.75
CA ALA A 14 -0.34 14.38 -6.85
C ALA A 14 -1.18 14.31 -8.13
N GLY A 15 -1.44 15.47 -8.74
CA GLY A 15 -2.33 15.59 -9.90
C GLY A 15 -3.77 15.20 -9.52
N ASN A 16 -4.32 14.17 -10.19
CA ASN A 16 -5.67 13.68 -9.91
C ASN A 16 -5.75 12.66 -8.76
N TYR A 17 -4.64 12.44 -8.03
CA TYR A 17 -4.54 11.47 -6.96
C TYR A 17 -4.11 12.11 -5.65
N VAL A 18 -4.50 11.53 -4.53
CA VAL A 18 -3.87 11.75 -3.22
C VAL A 18 -2.86 10.64 -2.98
N HIS A 19 -1.64 11.01 -2.63
CA HIS A 19 -0.60 10.09 -2.20
C HIS A 19 -0.50 10.11 -0.68
N ILE A 20 -0.83 9.00 -0.05
CA ILE A 20 -0.65 8.75 1.39
C ILE A 20 0.62 7.91 1.54
N GLU A 21 1.59 8.43 2.26
CA GLU A 21 2.88 7.78 2.51
C GLU A 21 3.00 7.39 3.97
N VAL A 22 3.39 6.13 4.19
CA VAL A 22 3.74 5.60 5.51
C VAL A 22 5.20 5.17 5.45
N LYS A 23 6.07 5.94 6.10
CA LYS A 23 7.51 5.68 6.15
C LYS A 23 7.89 5.15 7.52
N ASP A 24 8.61 4.04 7.52
CA ASP A 24 9.23 3.46 8.70
C ASP A 24 10.77 3.51 8.67
N GLU A 25 11.37 3.13 9.80
CA GLU A 25 12.82 2.96 9.99
C GLU A 25 13.17 1.50 10.29
N GLY A 26 12.44 0.54 9.70
CA GLY A 26 12.65 -0.90 9.90
C GLY A 26 13.81 -1.50 9.08
N GLN A 27 13.80 -2.83 8.96
CA GLN A 27 14.82 -3.62 8.24
C GLN A 27 14.92 -3.31 6.74
N GLY A 28 13.96 -2.58 6.17
CA GLY A 28 13.86 -2.40 4.73
C GLY A 28 13.45 -3.68 4.00
N LEU A 29 13.44 -3.60 2.68
CA LEU A 29 13.13 -4.68 1.75
C LEU A 29 14.23 -4.82 0.70
N ASN A 30 14.53 -6.06 0.30
CA ASN A 30 15.34 -6.34 -0.88
C ASN A 30 14.43 -6.47 -2.13
N PHE A 31 15.06 -6.57 -3.31
CA PHE A 31 14.33 -6.67 -4.58
C PHE A 31 13.35 -7.84 -4.63
N ASN A 32 13.75 -9.04 -4.19
CA ASN A 32 12.89 -10.22 -4.22
C ASN A 32 11.69 -10.11 -3.28
N ASP A 33 11.88 -9.49 -2.11
CA ASP A 33 10.80 -9.21 -1.16
C ASP A 33 9.81 -8.21 -1.75
N MET A 34 10.29 -7.15 -2.42
CA MET A 34 9.42 -6.17 -3.09
C MET A 34 8.50 -6.81 -4.14
N GLN A 35 8.99 -7.80 -4.90
CA GLN A 35 8.18 -8.50 -5.92
C GLN A 35 7.04 -9.33 -5.32
N LYS A 36 7.17 -9.77 -4.07
CA LYS A 36 6.21 -10.65 -3.39
C LYS A 36 5.36 -9.94 -2.34
N LEU A 37 5.63 -8.66 -2.09
CA LEU A 37 5.19 -7.90 -0.93
C LEU A 37 3.66 -7.91 -0.70
N PHE A 38 2.88 -7.93 -1.78
CA PHE A 38 1.42 -7.89 -1.74
C PHE A 38 0.75 -9.24 -2.02
N THR A 39 1.53 -10.33 -2.07
CA THR A 39 1.00 -11.68 -2.26
C THR A 39 0.53 -12.25 -0.93
N LYS A 40 -0.63 -12.93 -0.94
CA LYS A 40 -1.16 -13.62 0.24
C LYS A 40 -0.14 -14.65 0.76
N PHE A 41 0.08 -14.65 2.07
CA PHE A 41 1.00 -15.58 2.75
C PHE A 41 2.47 -15.47 2.31
N ALA A 42 2.86 -14.36 1.70
CA ALA A 42 4.25 -14.15 1.32
C ALA A 42 5.17 -14.22 2.54
N LYS A 43 6.15 -15.11 2.48
CA LYS A 43 7.26 -15.14 3.43
C LYS A 43 8.37 -14.25 2.90
N LEU A 44 8.48 -13.06 3.47
CA LEU A 44 9.56 -12.13 3.17
C LEU A 44 10.81 -12.53 3.96
N SER A 45 11.99 -12.22 3.42
CA SER A 45 13.26 -12.47 4.12
C SER A 45 13.43 -11.61 5.37
N SER A 46 12.76 -10.46 5.38
CA SER A 46 12.72 -9.49 6.48
C SER A 46 12.01 -10.11 7.69
N LYS A 47 12.67 -10.16 8.85
CA LYS A 47 12.09 -10.74 10.07
C LYS A 47 11.23 -9.72 10.81
N PRO A 48 10.11 -10.12 11.45
CA PRO A 48 9.35 -9.22 12.31
C PRO A 48 10.25 -8.58 13.38
N THR A 49 10.20 -7.27 13.49
CA THR A 49 11.03 -6.48 14.42
C THR A 49 10.50 -6.47 15.86
N GLY A 50 9.32 -7.03 16.10
CA GLY A 50 8.62 -7.01 17.40
C GLY A 50 8.21 -8.37 17.96
N LYS A 51 8.77 -9.50 17.48
CA LYS A 51 8.31 -10.88 17.79
C LYS A 51 6.83 -11.16 17.43
N GLU A 52 6.20 -10.29 16.65
CA GLU A 52 4.82 -10.45 16.23
C GLU A 52 4.66 -11.58 15.21
N THR A 53 3.65 -12.41 15.39
CA THR A 53 3.20 -13.40 14.41
C THR A 53 2.32 -12.70 13.37
N SER A 54 2.89 -12.40 12.20
CA SER A 54 2.14 -11.95 11.02
C SER A 54 1.90 -13.12 10.07
N HIS A 55 0.64 -13.36 9.71
CA HIS A 55 0.25 -14.41 8.76
C HIS A 55 0.45 -13.99 7.29
N GLY A 56 1.03 -12.81 7.03
CA GLY A 56 1.30 -12.33 5.66
C GLY A 56 0.05 -11.97 4.86
N LEU A 57 -1.05 -11.60 5.53
CA LEU A 57 -2.32 -11.24 4.89
C LEU A 57 -2.54 -9.73 4.79
N GLY A 58 -2.06 -8.95 5.77
CA GLY A 58 -2.36 -7.52 5.89
C GLY A 58 -2.14 -6.72 4.61
N LEU A 59 -0.94 -6.82 4.01
CA LEU A 59 -0.62 -6.08 2.78
C LEU A 59 -1.44 -6.53 1.57
N SER A 60 -1.74 -7.83 1.45
CA SER A 60 -2.60 -8.33 0.35
C SER A 60 -4.02 -7.78 0.46
N ILE A 61 -4.55 -7.65 1.69
CA ILE A 61 -5.86 -7.08 1.97
C ILE A 61 -5.83 -5.57 1.69
N SER A 62 -4.81 -4.86 2.16
CA SER A 62 -4.63 -3.43 1.85
C SER A 62 -4.60 -3.18 0.35
N LYS A 63 -3.91 -4.03 -0.43
CA LYS A 63 -3.89 -3.94 -1.89
C LYS A 63 -5.28 -4.11 -2.48
N SER A 64 -6.03 -5.13 -2.08
CA SER A 64 -7.41 -5.31 -2.54
C SER A 64 -8.31 -4.12 -2.22
N PHE A 65 -8.20 -3.54 -1.02
CA PHE A 65 -8.96 -2.34 -0.66
C PHE A 65 -8.59 -1.14 -1.51
N VAL A 66 -7.30 -0.89 -1.73
CA VAL A 66 -6.85 0.23 -2.56
C VAL A 66 -7.30 0.05 -4.02
N GLU A 67 -7.22 -1.16 -4.56
CA GLU A 67 -7.68 -1.49 -5.91
C GLU A 67 -9.21 -1.34 -6.07
N LEU A 68 -10.00 -1.71 -5.06
CA LEU A 68 -11.45 -1.48 -5.03
C LEU A 68 -11.81 0.01 -5.14
N HIS A 69 -10.95 0.88 -4.62
CA HIS A 69 -11.09 2.34 -4.73
C HIS A 69 -10.43 2.89 -6.00
N ARG A 70 -10.10 2.03 -6.98
CA ARG A 70 -9.43 2.36 -8.25
C ARG A 70 -8.09 3.07 -8.04
N GLY A 71 -7.43 2.78 -6.92
CA GLY A 71 -6.11 3.27 -6.60
C GLY A 71 -5.01 2.26 -6.87
N ASN A 72 -3.81 2.60 -6.40
CA ASN A 72 -2.64 1.73 -6.43
C ASN A 72 -1.89 1.81 -5.10
N ILE A 73 -1.26 0.70 -4.68
CA ILE A 73 -0.35 0.65 -3.54
C ILE A 73 0.99 0.05 -3.96
N TYR A 74 2.07 0.66 -3.52
CA TYR A 74 3.44 0.19 -3.78
C TYR A 74 4.35 0.53 -2.62
N ALA A 75 5.57 -0.01 -2.63
CA ALA A 75 6.58 0.28 -1.61
C ALA A 75 7.91 0.65 -2.26
N MET A 76 8.66 1.50 -1.55
CA MET A 76 10.02 1.89 -1.88
C MET A 76 10.91 1.63 -0.67
N SER A 77 12.05 0.99 -0.90
CA SER A 77 13.04 0.69 0.12
C SER A 77 14.43 0.95 -0.45
N PRO A 78 15.26 1.80 0.20
CA PRO A 78 16.65 1.99 -0.20
C PRO A 78 17.53 0.75 0.02
N GLY A 79 17.01 -0.26 0.72
CA GLY A 79 17.71 -1.50 1.04
C GLY A 79 17.71 -1.78 2.54
N LYS A 80 18.56 -2.72 2.93
CA LYS A 80 18.61 -3.26 4.30
C LYS A 80 18.90 -2.16 5.33
N ASP A 81 18.16 -2.18 6.43
CA ASP A 81 18.28 -1.29 7.60
C ASP A 81 18.08 0.22 7.26
N LYS A 82 17.37 0.51 6.16
CA LYS A 82 17.02 1.87 5.72
C LYS A 82 15.51 2.16 5.78
N GLY A 83 14.74 1.25 6.37
CA GLY A 83 13.30 1.35 6.44
C GLY A 83 12.60 1.15 5.09
N THR A 84 11.29 1.29 5.10
CA THR A 84 10.43 1.18 3.92
C THR A 84 9.41 2.29 3.92
N THR A 85 9.13 2.83 2.74
CA THR A 85 8.01 3.75 2.51
C THR A 85 6.95 3.03 1.71
N PHE A 86 5.76 2.90 2.28
CA PHE A 86 4.58 2.42 1.58
C PHE A 86 3.80 3.62 1.07
N ILE A 87 3.37 3.58 -0.18
CA ILE A 87 2.64 4.66 -0.84
C ILE A 87 1.32 4.12 -1.35
N VAL A 88 0.22 4.71 -0.87
CA VAL A 88 -1.14 4.51 -1.35
C VAL A 88 -1.52 5.71 -2.21
N SER A 89 -1.90 5.44 -3.45
CA SER A 89 -2.36 6.44 -4.43
C SER A 89 -3.84 6.21 -4.70
N LEU A 90 -4.69 7.19 -4.36
CA LEU A 90 -6.14 7.11 -4.55
C LEU A 90 -6.62 8.29 -5.41
N PRO A 91 -7.56 8.10 -6.34
CA PRO A 91 -8.09 9.21 -7.14
C PRO A 91 -8.90 10.20 -6.27
N PHE A 92 -8.73 11.51 -6.50
CA PHE A 92 -9.46 12.57 -5.80
C PHE A 92 -10.96 12.60 -6.10
N LYS A 93 -11.32 12.27 -7.35
CA LYS A 93 -12.69 12.31 -7.82
C LYS A 93 -13.19 10.88 -7.94
N TYR A 94 -14.07 10.49 -7.01
CA TYR A 94 -14.90 9.32 -7.23
C TYR A 94 -15.83 9.63 -8.41
N LYS A 95 -15.51 9.08 -9.59
CA LYS A 95 -16.51 8.88 -10.62
C LYS A 95 -17.17 7.54 -10.32
N PRO A 96 -18.45 7.50 -9.89
CA PRO A 96 -19.18 6.24 -9.88
C PRO A 96 -19.02 5.57 -11.25
N ALA A 97 -19.04 4.24 -11.30
CA ALA A 97 -19.36 3.63 -12.58
C ALA A 97 -20.70 4.24 -13.02
N THR A 98 -20.76 4.83 -14.22
CA THR A 98 -22.04 5.18 -14.84
C THR A 98 -22.88 3.92 -14.79
N ASP A 99 -23.92 3.90 -13.96
CA ASP A 99 -24.90 2.84 -13.98
C ASP A 99 -25.43 2.78 -15.42
N ALA A 100 -25.31 1.61 -16.04
CA ALA A 100 -25.75 1.36 -17.41
C ALA A 100 -27.30 1.36 -17.54
N SER A 101 -28.03 1.99 -16.61
CA SER A 101 -29.49 2.06 -16.57
C SER A 101 -30.06 3.40 -17.05
N GLU A 102 -29.24 4.44 -17.32
CA GLU A 102 -29.76 5.72 -17.83
C GLU A 102 -29.95 5.75 -19.36
N ALA A 103 -29.50 4.73 -20.10
CA ALA A 103 -29.59 4.71 -21.57
C ALA A 103 -30.95 4.29 -22.13
N GLU A 104 -31.87 3.73 -21.33
CA GLU A 104 -33.18 3.23 -21.81
C GLU A 104 -34.38 4.14 -21.51
N ILE A 105 -34.20 5.25 -20.77
CA ILE A 105 -35.34 6.11 -20.38
C ILE A 105 -35.58 7.28 -21.36
N ASN A 106 -34.67 7.52 -22.31
CA ASN A 106 -34.78 8.61 -23.29
C ASN A 106 -34.87 8.15 -24.76
N SER A 107 -35.36 6.92 -25.05
CA SER A 107 -35.70 6.49 -26.42
C SER A 107 -37.20 6.35 -26.61
#